data_AF-A0A817UZ54-F1
#
_entry.id   AF-A0A817UZ54-F1
#
_cell.length_a   1.000
_cell.length_b   1.000
_cell.length_c   1.000
_cell.angle_alpha   90.00
_cell.angle_beta   90.00
_cell.angle_gamma   90.00
#
_symmetry.space_group_name_H-M   'P 1'
#
loop_
_entity.id
_entity.type
_entity.pdbx_description
1 polymer ?
#
loop_
_entity_poly.entity_id
_entity_poly.type
_entity_poly.pdbx_seq_one_letter_code
_entity_poly.pdbx_strand_id
1 'polypeptide(L)'
;MTTSRRNIERFSCTTSRFLLPTFRRPCYREIITTNSICDPENEVFSKWSEEKGQYYHSINTALLNDDYEVLKKNVQFINSLRMAIHNNNENETLKVYRGLSIDSKHVKQEYKIGLKFLWPTFTCTSRNKDVAHLFGNYVFEIDATEHDGIYRSDIAKYSVFPDEQEVLFYPYSGYIVQNIIEDAKIIQLKCIDTAEVESSSEKNIPRYVKLFDSLRNLYVYMYKDSNRVHASWGFQPNRIFLISDNKSGYWDAPYRYHHRNGYFLDIGNNQWEEYQNNNLFAMFERVYDDDND
;
A
#
# COMPACT_ATOMS: atom_id res chain seq x y z
N MET A 1 -29.81 3.36 -30.73
CA MET A 1 -28.87 4.38 -30.19
C MET A 1 -27.74 3.64 -29.52
N THR A 2 -26.64 3.42 -30.24
CA THR A 2 -25.41 2.84 -29.75
C THR A 2 -24.68 3.89 -28.93
N THR A 3 -24.86 3.88 -27.61
CA THR A 3 -24.03 4.65 -26.69
C THR A 3 -22.58 4.22 -26.89
N SER A 4 -21.82 5.11 -27.51
CA SER A 4 -20.36 5.01 -27.60
C SER A 4 -19.82 4.77 -26.20
N ARG A 5 -19.36 3.54 -25.95
CA ARG A 5 -18.57 3.18 -24.77
C ARG A 5 -17.29 4.00 -24.86
N ARG A 6 -17.33 5.22 -24.30
CA ARG A 6 -16.09 5.92 -23.95
C ARG A 6 -15.34 4.94 -23.07
N ASN A 7 -14.14 4.54 -23.50
CA ASN A 7 -13.16 3.92 -22.62
C ASN A 7 -12.85 4.97 -21.56
N ILE A 8 -13.61 4.91 -20.47
CA ILE A 8 -13.46 5.80 -19.34
C ILE A 8 -12.19 5.32 -18.63
N GLU A 9 -11.08 6.03 -18.83
CA GLU A 9 -9.80 5.86 -18.11
C GLU A 9 -9.92 6.20 -16.60
N ARG A 10 -11.12 6.19 -15.99
CA ARG A 10 -11.32 6.51 -14.56
C ARG A 10 -10.65 5.50 -13.62
N PHE A 11 -10.32 4.33 -14.13
CA PHE A 11 -9.64 3.27 -13.39
C PHE A 11 -8.34 2.87 -14.07
N SER A 12 -7.58 3.86 -14.55
CA SER A 12 -6.16 3.67 -14.84
C SER A 12 -5.47 3.22 -13.54
N CYS A 13 -5.47 1.90 -13.36
CA CYS A 13 -4.75 1.10 -12.40
C CYS A 13 -3.25 1.21 -12.74
N THR A 14 -2.70 2.41 -12.62
CA THR A 14 -1.28 2.58 -12.38
C THR A 14 -1.06 2.57 -10.87
N THR A 15 -1.67 1.62 -10.16
CA THR A 15 -1.09 1.17 -8.89
C THR A 15 0.33 0.78 -9.24
N SER A 16 1.24 1.69 -8.91
CA SER A 16 2.66 1.62 -9.19
C SER A 16 3.15 0.21 -8.86
N ARG A 17 4.01 -0.33 -9.73
CA ARG A 17 4.56 -1.69 -9.82
C ARG A 17 5.36 -2.16 -8.58
N PHE A 18 5.11 -1.56 -7.43
CA PHE A 18 5.87 -1.74 -6.22
C PHE A 18 4.97 -2.25 -5.11
N LEU A 19 5.07 -3.57 -4.93
CA LEU A 19 4.96 -4.35 -3.70
C LEU A 19 3.72 -4.04 -2.88
N LEU A 20 2.81 -5.01 -2.84
CA LEU A 20 1.69 -5.05 -1.90
C LEU A 20 2.25 -4.83 -0.48
N PRO A 21 2.18 -3.60 0.06
CA PRO A 21 2.96 -3.27 1.25
C PRO A 21 2.45 -4.07 2.42
N THR A 22 3.35 -4.32 3.37
CA THR A 22 2.95 -4.98 4.61
C THR A 22 2.90 -4.04 5.80
N PHE A 23 3.26 -2.77 5.56
CA PHE A 23 3.19 -1.69 6.55
C PHE A 23 2.50 -0.47 5.97
N ARG A 24 1.82 0.29 6.84
CA ARG A 24 1.42 1.65 6.50
C ARG A 24 2.66 2.52 6.30
N ARG A 25 2.69 3.24 5.19
CA ARG A 25 3.84 4.08 4.85
C ARG A 25 3.97 5.32 5.75
N PRO A 26 5.18 5.84 5.95
CA PRO A 26 5.44 6.90 6.92
C PRO A 26 4.62 8.17 6.72
N CYS A 27 4.51 8.65 5.47
CA CYS A 27 3.80 9.90 5.21
C CYS A 27 2.31 9.76 5.53
N TYR A 28 1.70 8.65 5.15
CA TYR A 28 0.33 8.33 5.55
C TYR A 28 0.16 8.28 7.08
N ARG A 29 1.06 7.61 7.80
CA ARG A 29 1.01 7.53 9.27
C ARG A 29 1.11 8.89 9.96
N GLU A 30 1.92 9.79 9.42
CA GLU A 30 2.03 11.15 9.93
C GLU A 30 0.70 11.89 9.78
N ILE A 31 0.11 11.91 8.57
CA ILE A 31 -1.08 12.71 8.30
C ILE A 31 -2.33 12.23 9.05
N ILE A 32 -2.47 10.92 9.31
CA ILE A 32 -3.66 10.38 9.98
C ILE A 32 -3.76 10.72 11.46
N THR A 33 -2.67 11.21 12.07
CA THR A 33 -2.67 11.72 13.45
C THR A 33 -3.08 13.20 13.53
N THR A 34 -3.28 13.86 12.40
CA THR A 34 -3.67 15.27 12.34
C THR A 34 -5.14 15.41 12.72
N ASN A 35 -5.44 16.20 13.75
CA ASN A 35 -6.81 16.55 14.11
C ASN A 35 -7.54 17.18 12.92
N SER A 36 -8.79 16.77 12.69
CA SER A 36 -9.57 17.27 11.56
C SER A 36 -11.01 17.58 11.95
N ILE A 37 -11.57 18.57 11.28
CA ILE A 37 -12.99 18.89 11.36
C ILE A 37 -13.69 17.93 10.40
N CYS A 38 -14.72 17.23 10.87
CA CYS A 38 -15.48 16.32 10.01
C CYS A 38 -16.51 17.09 9.19
N ASP A 39 -16.37 17.02 7.88
CA ASP A 39 -17.42 17.41 6.95
C ASP A 39 -18.59 16.40 7.01
N PRO A 40 -19.82 16.78 6.62
CA PRO A 40 -20.95 15.85 6.54
C PRO A 40 -20.66 14.64 5.64
N GLU A 41 -21.02 13.45 6.10
CA GLU A 41 -20.65 12.18 5.46
C GLU A 41 -21.14 12.08 3.99
N ASN A 42 -22.37 12.53 3.74
CA ASN A 42 -22.95 12.55 2.40
C ASN A 42 -22.18 13.47 1.43
N GLU A 43 -21.70 14.62 1.90
CA GLU A 43 -20.91 15.55 1.09
C GLU A 43 -19.54 14.94 0.76
N VAL A 44 -18.92 14.30 1.75
CA VAL A 44 -17.60 13.67 1.60
C VAL A 44 -17.65 12.52 0.59
N PHE A 45 -18.67 11.65 0.67
CA PHE A 45 -18.84 10.55 -0.27
C PHE A 45 -19.20 11.02 -1.69
N SER A 46 -20.09 12.01 -1.82
CA SER A 46 -20.41 12.61 -3.13
C SER A 46 -19.12 13.15 -3.78
N LYS A 47 -18.39 13.97 -3.04
CA LYS A 47 -17.14 14.59 -3.49
C LYS A 47 -16.03 13.59 -3.82
N TRP A 48 -16.00 12.44 -3.13
CA TRP A 48 -15.09 11.34 -3.47
C TRP A 48 -15.40 10.73 -4.85
N SER A 49 -16.69 10.49 -5.12
CA SER A 49 -17.16 9.87 -6.37
C SER A 49 -17.18 10.82 -7.58
N GLU A 50 -17.21 12.14 -7.33
CA GLU A 50 -17.22 13.16 -8.38
C GLU A 50 -15.89 13.25 -9.13
N GLU A 51 -15.95 13.42 -10.46
CA GLU A 51 -14.76 13.72 -11.28
C GLU A 51 -14.17 15.09 -10.96
N LYS A 52 -14.99 16.03 -10.49
CA LYS A 52 -14.60 17.40 -10.24
C LYS A 52 -13.61 17.45 -9.07
N GLY A 53 -12.41 17.97 -9.32
CA GLY A 53 -11.33 18.03 -8.33
C GLY A 53 -10.49 16.77 -8.26
N GLN A 54 -10.92 15.66 -8.89
CA GLN A 54 -10.16 14.41 -9.02
C GLN A 54 -9.59 13.90 -7.67
N TYR A 55 -10.39 14.01 -6.59
CA TYR A 55 -9.96 13.59 -5.25
C TYR A 55 -9.58 12.11 -5.23
N TYR A 56 -10.42 11.25 -5.80
CA TYR A 56 -10.12 9.83 -6.00
C TYR A 56 -8.73 9.62 -6.61
N HIS A 57 -8.47 10.20 -7.78
CA HIS A 57 -7.25 9.97 -8.53
C HIS A 57 -6.02 10.56 -7.85
N SER A 58 -6.09 11.81 -7.40
CA SER A 58 -4.95 12.52 -6.79
C SER A 58 -4.54 11.90 -5.45
N ILE A 59 -5.50 11.59 -4.58
CA ILE A 59 -5.23 11.00 -3.26
C ILE A 59 -4.75 9.56 -3.39
N ASN A 60 -5.40 8.73 -4.21
CA ASN A 60 -4.95 7.35 -4.37
C ASN A 60 -3.56 7.27 -5.02
N THR A 61 -3.25 8.15 -5.98
CA THR A 61 -1.89 8.26 -6.54
C THR A 61 -0.88 8.69 -5.47
N ALA A 62 -1.22 9.66 -4.63
CA ALA A 62 -0.37 10.11 -3.54
C ALA A 62 -0.13 9.00 -2.49
N LEU A 63 -1.17 8.25 -2.11
CA LEU A 63 -1.06 7.10 -1.21
C LEU A 63 -0.17 6.00 -1.80
N LEU A 64 -0.29 5.73 -3.10
CA LEU A 64 0.52 4.74 -3.82
C LEU A 64 2.00 5.12 -3.94
N ASN A 65 2.30 6.42 -3.97
CA ASN A 65 3.66 6.94 -4.11
C ASN A 65 4.25 7.45 -2.78
N ASP A 66 3.48 7.43 -1.69
CA ASP A 66 3.80 8.08 -0.41
C ASP A 66 4.16 9.58 -0.58
N ASP A 67 3.43 10.29 -1.44
CA ASP A 67 3.66 11.72 -1.73
C ASP A 67 3.19 12.60 -0.58
N TYR A 68 4.12 12.98 0.29
CA TYR A 68 3.83 13.77 1.48
C TYR A 68 3.13 15.10 1.19
N GLU A 69 3.54 15.84 0.16
CA GLU A 69 3.02 17.17 -0.11
C GLU A 69 1.55 17.11 -0.56
N VAL A 70 1.22 16.15 -1.42
CA VAL A 70 -0.18 15.93 -1.85
C VAL A 70 -1.03 15.39 -0.70
N LEU A 71 -0.50 14.44 0.07
CA LEU A 71 -1.20 13.88 1.24
C LEU A 71 -1.48 14.96 2.29
N LYS A 72 -0.50 15.80 2.60
CA LYS A 72 -0.61 16.91 3.56
C LYS A 72 -1.61 17.96 3.08
N LYS A 73 -1.57 18.33 1.79
CA LYS A 73 -2.53 19.28 1.21
C LYS A 73 -3.97 18.78 1.32
N ASN A 74 -4.19 17.47 1.27
CA ASN A 74 -5.52 16.85 1.32
C ASN A 74 -5.86 16.22 2.68
N VAL A 75 -5.06 16.45 3.73
CA VAL A 75 -5.20 15.76 5.02
C VAL A 75 -6.59 15.90 5.64
N GLN A 76 -7.21 17.08 5.51
CA GLN A 76 -8.56 17.31 6.04
C GLN A 76 -9.57 16.40 5.38
N PHE A 77 -9.62 16.39 4.05
CA PHE A 77 -10.53 15.54 3.29
C PHE A 77 -10.24 14.04 3.50
N ILE A 78 -8.97 13.63 3.54
CA ILE A 78 -8.58 12.23 3.82
C ILE A 78 -9.12 11.79 5.19
N ASN A 79 -8.99 12.62 6.22
CA ASN A 79 -9.48 12.29 7.56
C ASN A 79 -11.01 12.35 7.65
N SER A 80 -11.67 13.31 7.01
CA SER A 80 -13.13 13.34 6.88
C SER A 80 -13.66 12.07 6.21
N LEU A 81 -13.04 11.61 5.11
CA LEU A 81 -13.45 10.40 4.39
C LEU A 81 -13.25 9.14 5.22
N ARG A 82 -12.14 9.04 5.96
CA ARG A 82 -11.93 7.95 6.91
C ARG A 82 -13.04 7.95 7.96
N MET A 83 -13.27 9.07 8.64
CA MET A 83 -14.32 9.16 9.66
C MET A 83 -15.71 8.81 9.10
N ALA A 84 -16.05 9.27 7.90
CA ALA A 84 -17.30 8.93 7.25
C ALA A 84 -17.45 7.42 7.01
N ILE A 85 -16.40 6.74 6.53
CA ILE A 85 -16.40 5.29 6.35
C ILE A 85 -16.54 4.57 7.71
N HIS A 86 -15.85 5.03 8.75
CA HIS A 86 -15.92 4.43 10.09
C HIS A 86 -17.29 4.57 10.73
N ASN A 87 -17.91 5.75 10.62
CA ASN A 87 -19.23 6.00 11.19
C ASN A 87 -20.34 5.24 10.44
N ASN A 88 -20.16 5.00 9.14
CA ASN A 88 -21.07 4.20 8.31
C ASN A 88 -20.59 2.75 8.15
N ASN A 89 -19.80 2.23 9.10
CA ASN A 89 -19.18 0.93 8.92
C ASN A 89 -20.24 -0.18 8.72
N GLU A 90 -20.15 -0.87 7.58
CA GLU A 90 -20.96 -2.05 7.34
C GLU A 90 -20.35 -3.22 8.12
N ASN A 91 -21.01 -3.56 9.23
CA ASN A 91 -20.65 -4.72 10.03
C ASN A 91 -21.24 -6.02 9.46
N GLU A 92 -22.04 -5.99 8.40
CA GLU A 92 -22.57 -7.23 7.82
C GLU A 92 -21.48 -7.97 7.04
N THR A 93 -21.46 -9.30 7.15
CA THR A 93 -20.64 -10.14 6.27
C THR A 93 -21.09 -9.95 4.83
N LEU A 94 -20.17 -9.53 3.97
CA LEU A 94 -20.43 -9.16 2.58
C LEU A 94 -19.34 -9.69 1.67
N LYS A 95 -19.73 -10.07 0.45
CA LYS A 95 -18.79 -10.40 -0.63
C LYS A 95 -18.80 -9.25 -1.64
N VAL A 96 -17.62 -8.70 -1.90
CA VAL A 96 -17.43 -7.60 -2.86
C VAL A 96 -16.36 -7.94 -3.88
N TYR A 97 -16.38 -7.19 -4.97
CA TYR A 97 -15.63 -7.48 -6.17
C TYR A 97 -14.86 -6.24 -6.62
N ARG A 98 -13.59 -6.41 -6.98
CA ARG A 98 -12.78 -5.34 -7.56
C ARG A 98 -12.11 -5.81 -8.85
N GLY A 99 -12.43 -5.17 -9.96
CA GLY A 99 -11.71 -5.38 -11.22
C GLY A 99 -10.41 -4.61 -11.24
N LEU A 100 -9.33 -5.25 -11.69
CA LEU A 100 -8.04 -4.60 -11.94
C LEU A 100 -7.44 -5.09 -13.25
N SER A 101 -6.83 -4.15 -13.97
CA SER A 101 -6.06 -4.45 -15.19
C SER A 101 -4.62 -4.78 -14.81
N ILE A 102 -4.31 -6.08 -14.70
CA ILE A 102 -3.02 -6.60 -14.22
C ILE A 102 -2.50 -7.69 -15.17
N ASP A 103 -1.20 -7.66 -15.46
CA ASP A 103 -0.57 -8.69 -16.30
C ASP A 103 -0.52 -10.04 -15.58
N SER A 104 -0.78 -11.13 -16.28
CA SER A 104 -0.80 -12.47 -15.68
C SER A 104 0.55 -12.89 -15.10
N LYS A 105 1.67 -12.42 -15.67
CA LYS A 105 3.00 -12.68 -15.11
C LYS A 105 3.17 -11.97 -13.78
N HIS A 106 2.64 -10.75 -13.66
CA HIS A 106 2.66 -10.01 -12.40
C HIS A 106 1.81 -10.71 -11.34
N VAL A 107 0.62 -11.23 -11.71
CA VAL A 107 -0.20 -12.03 -10.78
C VAL A 107 0.58 -13.23 -10.24
N LYS A 108 1.25 -13.98 -11.12
CA LYS A 108 2.05 -15.15 -10.75
C LYS A 108 3.26 -14.83 -9.87
N GLN A 109 3.84 -13.65 -10.05
CA GLN A 109 5.02 -13.21 -9.30
C GLN A 109 4.63 -12.72 -7.90
N GLU A 110 3.62 -11.86 -7.81
CA GLU A 110 3.28 -11.15 -6.58
C GLU A 110 2.29 -11.91 -5.71
N TYR A 111 1.25 -12.53 -6.27
CA TYR A 111 0.18 -13.13 -5.50
C TYR A 111 0.44 -14.61 -5.26
N LYS A 112 0.52 -14.99 -3.98
CA LYS A 112 0.69 -16.38 -3.54
C LYS A 112 -0.35 -16.67 -2.47
N ILE A 113 -0.91 -17.87 -2.47
CA ILE A 113 -1.83 -18.31 -1.40
C ILE A 113 -1.14 -18.14 -0.04
N GLY A 114 -1.83 -17.53 0.92
CA GLY A 114 -1.31 -17.20 2.23
C GLY A 114 -0.56 -15.86 2.32
N LEU A 115 -0.31 -15.18 1.19
CA LEU A 115 0.28 -13.83 1.20
C LEU A 115 -0.65 -12.87 1.94
N LYS A 116 -0.10 -12.18 2.95
CA LYS A 116 -0.74 -11.09 3.66
C LYS A 116 -0.19 -9.76 3.17
N PHE A 117 -1.05 -8.79 2.92
CA PHE A 117 -0.66 -7.47 2.46
C PHE A 117 -1.71 -6.40 2.77
N LEU A 118 -1.35 -5.14 2.57
CA LEU A 118 -2.22 -3.97 2.70
C LEU A 118 -2.43 -3.33 1.31
N TRP A 119 -3.60 -2.77 1.03
CA TRP A 119 -3.75 -1.89 -0.14
C TRP A 119 -3.64 -0.41 0.26
N PRO A 120 -2.65 0.36 -0.24
CA PRO A 120 -2.45 1.75 0.16
C PRO A 120 -3.63 2.67 -0.04
N THR A 121 -4.41 2.42 -1.10
CA THR A 121 -5.48 3.29 -1.58
C THR A 121 -6.77 3.08 -0.82
N PHE A 122 -7.63 4.10 -0.81
CA PHE A 122 -9.06 3.87 -0.58
C PHE A 122 -9.55 2.91 -1.66
N THR A 123 -9.97 1.72 -1.23
CA THR A 123 -10.25 0.62 -2.16
C THR A 123 -11.73 0.64 -2.51
N CYS A 124 -12.04 1.06 -3.73
CA CYS A 124 -13.37 0.97 -4.30
C CYS A 124 -13.65 -0.47 -4.75
N THR A 125 -14.79 -1.01 -4.35
CA THR A 125 -15.25 -2.34 -4.72
C THR A 125 -16.73 -2.24 -5.11
N SER A 126 -17.25 -3.24 -5.79
CA SER A 126 -18.67 -3.34 -6.13
C SER A 126 -19.29 -4.55 -5.44
N ARG A 127 -20.56 -4.45 -5.04
CA ARG A 127 -21.36 -5.64 -4.68
C ARG A 127 -21.77 -6.47 -5.90
N ASN A 128 -21.66 -5.90 -7.09
CA ASN A 128 -21.98 -6.54 -8.36
C ASN A 128 -20.71 -7.03 -9.07
N LYS A 129 -20.57 -8.35 -9.19
CA LYS A 129 -19.43 -8.98 -9.87
C LYS A 129 -19.30 -8.57 -11.34
N ASP A 130 -20.43 -8.45 -12.05
CA ASP A 130 -20.42 -8.10 -13.47
C ASP A 130 -19.92 -6.68 -13.70
N VAL A 131 -20.27 -5.75 -12.79
CA VAL A 131 -19.74 -4.38 -12.80
C VAL A 131 -18.23 -4.41 -12.58
N ALA A 132 -17.74 -5.18 -11.60
CA ALA A 132 -16.31 -5.30 -11.35
C ALA A 132 -15.51 -5.80 -12.57
N HIS A 133 -16.06 -6.75 -13.35
CA HIS A 133 -15.44 -7.22 -14.59
C HIS A 133 -15.24 -6.13 -15.66
N LEU A 134 -15.98 -5.02 -15.59
CA LEU A 134 -15.81 -3.91 -16.53
C LEU A 134 -14.51 -3.12 -16.28
N PHE A 135 -13.92 -3.24 -15.09
CA PHE A 135 -12.76 -2.45 -14.68
C PHE A 135 -11.40 -3.13 -14.89
N GLY A 136 -11.39 -4.40 -15.31
CA GLY A 136 -10.12 -5.08 -15.52
C GLY A 136 -10.22 -6.52 -16.00
N ASN A 137 -9.06 -7.07 -16.34
CA ASN A 137 -8.92 -8.44 -16.81
C ASN A 137 -8.85 -9.46 -15.66
N TYR A 138 -8.58 -9.04 -14.42
CA TYR A 138 -8.69 -9.86 -13.21
C TYR A 138 -9.76 -9.29 -12.28
N VAL A 139 -10.44 -10.17 -11.55
CA VAL A 139 -11.36 -9.79 -10.47
C VAL A 139 -10.88 -10.34 -9.14
N PHE A 140 -10.80 -9.45 -8.17
CA PHE A 140 -10.58 -9.78 -6.78
C PHE A 140 -11.93 -10.01 -6.12
N GLU A 141 -12.19 -11.24 -5.70
CA GLU A 141 -13.35 -11.59 -4.87
C GLU A 141 -12.93 -11.47 -3.41
N ILE A 142 -13.56 -10.56 -2.67
CA ILE A 142 -13.12 -10.20 -1.32
C ILE A 142 -14.20 -10.61 -0.33
N ASP A 143 -13.85 -11.54 0.56
CA ASP A 143 -14.67 -11.94 1.69
C ASP A 143 -14.43 -10.96 2.85
N ALA A 144 -15.42 -10.11 3.10
CA ALA A 144 -15.47 -9.13 4.18
C ALA A 144 -16.41 -9.66 5.28
N THR A 145 -15.94 -9.71 6.52
CA THR A 145 -16.71 -10.26 7.65
C THR A 145 -16.80 -9.26 8.80
N GLU A 146 -17.81 -9.40 9.65
CA GLU A 146 -18.06 -8.50 10.78
C GLU A 146 -16.88 -8.32 11.78
N HIS A 147 -15.94 -9.26 11.81
CA HIS A 147 -14.86 -9.32 12.80
C HIS A 147 -13.46 -9.32 12.18
N ASP A 148 -13.30 -8.84 10.95
CA ASP A 148 -11.99 -8.77 10.30
C ASP A 148 -11.14 -7.53 10.67
N GLY A 149 -11.66 -6.61 11.48
CA GLY A 149 -10.94 -5.43 11.94
C GLY A 149 -10.78 -4.32 10.88
N ILE A 150 -11.50 -4.40 9.75
CA ILE A 150 -11.43 -3.42 8.66
C ILE A 150 -12.69 -2.57 8.60
N TYR A 151 -12.51 -1.28 8.28
CA TYR A 151 -13.61 -0.36 8.04
C TYR A 151 -13.95 -0.23 6.56
N ARG A 152 -15.25 -0.32 6.26
CA ARG A 152 -15.82 -0.15 4.92
C ARG A 152 -17.24 0.37 4.99
N SER A 153 -17.68 1.08 3.95
CA SER A 153 -19.03 1.63 3.87
C SER A 153 -19.60 1.40 2.48
N ASP A 154 -20.86 0.98 2.38
CA ASP A 154 -21.62 1.10 1.15
C ASP A 154 -21.94 2.57 0.91
N ILE A 155 -21.42 3.10 -0.20
CA ILE A 155 -21.57 4.51 -0.57
C ILE A 155 -22.44 4.67 -1.81
N ALA A 156 -23.09 3.60 -2.29
CA ALA A 156 -23.85 3.60 -3.54
C ALA A 156 -24.93 4.69 -3.54
N LYS A 157 -25.59 4.94 -2.41
CA LYS A 157 -26.62 5.97 -2.27
C LYS A 157 -26.09 7.41 -2.30
N TYR A 158 -24.80 7.61 -2.07
CA TYR A 158 -24.14 8.93 -2.08
C TYR A 158 -23.30 9.13 -3.34
N SER A 159 -22.88 8.05 -3.99
CA SER A 159 -22.08 8.08 -5.20
C SER A 159 -22.87 8.68 -6.35
N VAL A 160 -22.18 9.44 -7.20
CA VAL A 160 -22.74 9.90 -8.49
C VAL A 160 -22.91 8.75 -9.50
N PHE A 161 -22.45 7.54 -9.16
CA PHE A 161 -22.62 6.29 -9.93
C PHE A 161 -23.30 5.19 -9.08
N PRO A 162 -24.58 5.35 -8.71
CA PRO A 162 -25.25 4.42 -7.80
C PRO A 162 -25.33 2.98 -8.35
N ASP A 163 -25.39 2.83 -9.67
CA ASP A 163 -25.43 1.52 -10.33
C ASP A 163 -24.14 0.70 -10.15
N GLU A 164 -23.03 1.35 -9.77
CA GLU A 164 -21.77 0.65 -9.48
C GLU A 164 -21.83 -0.13 -8.14
N GLN A 165 -22.83 0.13 -7.30
CA GLN A 165 -23.01 -0.51 -5.99
C GLN A 165 -21.71 -0.48 -5.16
N GLU A 166 -21.12 0.72 -5.09
CA GLU A 166 -19.78 0.93 -4.56
C GLU A 166 -19.73 0.72 -3.05
N VAL A 167 -18.83 -0.16 -2.61
CA VAL A 167 -18.39 -0.30 -1.23
C VAL A 167 -16.95 0.18 -1.12
N LEU A 168 -16.74 1.19 -0.28
CA LEU A 168 -15.46 1.89 -0.12
C LEU A 168 -14.76 1.46 1.16
N PHE A 169 -13.53 0.98 1.03
CA PHE A 169 -12.70 0.54 2.15
C PHE A 169 -11.69 1.61 2.57
N TYR A 170 -11.30 1.55 3.84
CA TYR A 170 -10.18 2.31 4.37
C TYR A 170 -8.87 2.11 3.56
N PRO A 171 -8.02 3.14 3.47
CA PRO A 171 -6.67 2.97 2.96
C PRO A 171 -5.86 2.10 3.92
N TYR A 172 -4.96 1.29 3.37
CA TYR A 172 -4.20 0.26 4.07
C TYR A 172 -5.06 -0.79 4.78
N SER A 173 -6.22 -1.11 4.20
CA SER A 173 -6.99 -2.31 4.58
C SER A 173 -6.16 -3.57 4.31
N GLY A 174 -6.20 -4.53 5.23
CA GLY A 174 -5.43 -5.77 5.17
C GLY A 174 -6.15 -6.92 4.45
N TYR A 175 -5.40 -7.73 3.72
CA TYR A 175 -5.91 -8.86 2.97
C TYR A 175 -4.98 -10.04 3.05
N ILE A 176 -5.56 -11.24 2.99
CA ILE A 176 -4.84 -12.50 2.75
C ILE A 176 -5.37 -13.18 1.51
N VAL A 177 -4.47 -13.66 0.64
CA VAL A 177 -4.83 -14.45 -0.54
C VAL A 177 -5.28 -15.85 -0.09
N GLN A 178 -6.54 -16.19 -0.33
CA GLN A 178 -7.10 -17.51 -0.02
C GLN A 178 -6.91 -18.48 -1.19
N ASN A 179 -7.13 -18.00 -2.41
CA ASN A 179 -7.10 -18.84 -3.61
C ASN A 179 -6.81 -18.02 -4.86
N ILE A 180 -6.29 -18.68 -5.91
CA ILE A 180 -6.03 -18.08 -7.22
C ILE A 180 -6.58 -19.03 -8.28
N ILE A 181 -7.59 -18.58 -9.03
CA ILE A 181 -8.22 -19.34 -10.11
C ILE A 181 -7.74 -18.75 -11.43
N GLU A 182 -6.60 -19.25 -11.92
CA GLU A 182 -5.90 -18.66 -13.08
C GLU A 182 -6.79 -18.58 -14.33
N ASP A 183 -7.51 -19.65 -14.67
CA ASP A 183 -8.35 -19.73 -15.88
C ASP A 183 -9.49 -18.71 -15.86
N ALA A 184 -10.09 -18.50 -14.68
CA ALA A 184 -11.15 -17.52 -14.48
C ALA A 184 -10.62 -16.11 -14.24
N LYS A 185 -9.31 -15.94 -14.08
CA LYS A 185 -8.64 -14.70 -13.67
C LYS A 185 -9.24 -14.11 -12.39
N ILE A 186 -9.49 -14.99 -11.42
CA ILE A 186 -10.05 -14.61 -10.12
C ILE A 186 -8.99 -14.80 -9.03
N ILE A 187 -8.86 -13.80 -8.16
CA ILE A 187 -8.05 -13.88 -6.94
C ILE A 187 -9.01 -13.74 -5.76
N GLN A 188 -9.09 -14.76 -4.92
CA GLN A 188 -9.96 -14.74 -3.74
C GLN A 188 -9.16 -14.23 -2.54
N LEU A 189 -9.64 -13.15 -1.95
CA LEU A 189 -9.07 -12.50 -0.78
C LEU A 189 -10.00 -12.67 0.41
N LYS A 190 -9.42 -12.72 1.60
CA LYS A 190 -10.13 -12.51 2.85
C LYS A 190 -9.58 -11.27 3.53
N CYS A 191 -10.46 -10.43 4.05
CA CYS A 191 -10.07 -9.31 4.89
C CYS A 191 -9.43 -9.79 6.20
N ILE A 192 -8.36 -9.12 6.62
CA ILE A 192 -7.68 -9.34 7.91
C ILE A 192 -7.24 -8.01 8.51
N ASP A 193 -7.10 -7.97 9.84
CA ASP A 193 -6.74 -6.75 10.56
C ASP A 193 -5.40 -6.21 10.06
N THR A 194 -5.33 -4.92 9.78
CA THR A 194 -4.10 -4.21 9.39
C THR A 194 -2.95 -4.48 10.38
N ALA A 195 -3.23 -4.51 11.69
CA ALA A 195 -2.25 -4.81 12.72
C ALA A 195 -1.78 -6.28 12.67
N GLU A 196 -2.61 -7.21 12.22
CA GLU A 196 -2.20 -8.60 12.01
C GLU A 196 -1.20 -8.71 10.85
N VAL A 197 -1.44 -7.99 9.75
CA VAL A 197 -0.50 -7.93 8.61
C VAL A 197 0.83 -7.33 9.07
N GLU A 198 0.79 -6.16 9.70
CA GLU A 198 1.97 -5.44 10.18
C GLU A 198 2.78 -6.31 11.16
N SER A 199 2.13 -6.92 12.16
CA SER A 199 2.81 -7.76 13.16
C SER A 199 3.36 -9.07 12.60
N SER A 200 2.68 -9.67 11.60
CA SER A 200 3.17 -10.87 10.92
C SER A 200 4.44 -10.55 10.12
N SER A 201 4.43 -9.45 9.37
CA SER A 201 5.59 -9.02 8.60
C SER A 201 6.73 -8.55 9.49
N GLU A 202 6.40 -7.92 10.62
CA GLU A 202 7.38 -7.43 11.57
C GLU A 202 8.29 -8.54 12.12
N LYS A 203 7.72 -9.72 12.37
CA LYS A 203 8.44 -10.92 12.84
C LYS A 203 9.41 -11.49 11.79
N ASN A 204 9.17 -11.21 10.51
CA ASN A 204 9.98 -11.71 9.39
C ASN A 204 11.10 -10.74 8.99
N ILE A 205 11.10 -9.50 9.49
CA ILE A 205 12.18 -8.55 9.22
C ILE A 205 13.44 -9.02 9.96
N PRO A 206 14.56 -9.28 9.26
CA PRO A 206 15.80 -9.66 9.91
C PRO A 206 16.26 -8.54 10.86
N ARG A 207 16.81 -8.92 12.02
CA ARG A 207 17.23 -7.98 13.07
C ARG A 207 18.29 -6.99 12.56
N TYR A 208 19.11 -7.42 11.61
CA TYR A 208 20.05 -6.57 10.90
C TYR A 208 20.19 -7.01 9.44
N VAL A 209 20.55 -6.07 8.58
CA VAL A 209 20.95 -6.29 7.18
C VAL A 209 22.31 -5.66 7.00
N LYS A 210 23.26 -6.43 6.46
CA LYS A 210 24.60 -5.97 6.10
C LYS A 210 24.69 -5.83 4.59
N LEU A 211 24.97 -4.61 4.14
CA LEU A 211 25.13 -4.23 2.75
C LEU A 211 26.59 -3.81 2.51
N PHE A 212 27.13 -4.08 1.34
CA PHE A 212 28.48 -3.69 0.94
C PHE A 212 28.46 -2.94 -0.38
N ASP A 213 29.06 -1.76 -0.40
CA ASP A 213 29.35 -1.02 -1.61
C ASP A 213 30.82 -1.21 -1.97
N SER A 214 31.07 -1.98 -3.03
CA SER A 214 32.41 -2.31 -3.49
C SER A 214 33.14 -1.12 -4.10
N LEU A 215 32.42 -0.16 -4.70
CA LEU A 215 33.00 1.04 -5.31
C LEU A 215 33.56 1.98 -4.25
N ARG A 216 32.89 2.06 -3.09
CA ARG A 216 33.28 2.91 -1.95
C ARG A 216 34.01 2.16 -0.85
N ASN A 217 34.16 0.84 -0.99
CA ASN A 217 34.68 -0.06 0.04
C ASN A 217 34.01 0.18 1.41
N LEU A 218 32.68 0.18 1.41
CA LEU A 218 31.84 0.67 2.50
C LEU A 218 30.82 -0.37 2.91
N TYR A 219 30.71 -0.64 4.21
CA TYR A 219 29.63 -1.46 4.75
C TYR A 219 28.52 -0.59 5.33
N VAL A 220 27.27 -0.95 5.05
CA VAL A 220 26.08 -0.35 5.67
C VAL A 220 25.37 -1.43 6.46
N TYR A 221 25.29 -1.21 7.78
CA TYR A 221 24.52 -2.04 8.68
C TYR A 221 23.21 -1.33 8.97
N MET A 222 22.12 -1.98 8.63
CA MET A 222 20.80 -1.50 8.97
C MET A 222 20.25 -2.43 10.03
N TYR A 223 20.00 -1.92 11.23
CA TYR A 223 19.56 -2.72 12.38
C TYR A 223 18.21 -2.22 12.87
N LYS A 224 17.41 -3.16 13.33
CA LYS A 224 16.11 -2.93 13.94
C LYS A 224 16.24 -3.15 15.45
N ASP A 225 16.13 -2.08 16.22
CA ASP A 225 16.00 -2.16 17.68
C ASP A 225 14.61 -1.70 18.09
N SER A 226 13.82 -2.64 18.61
CA SER A 226 12.60 -2.50 19.42
C SER A 226 11.46 -1.56 18.98
N ASN A 227 11.62 -0.76 17.91
CA ASN A 227 10.67 0.07 17.16
C ASN A 227 11.38 1.11 16.26
N ARG A 228 12.72 1.14 16.24
CA ARG A 228 13.53 2.08 15.46
C ARG A 228 14.40 1.34 14.47
N VAL A 229 14.50 1.93 13.28
CA VAL A 229 15.46 1.52 12.26
C VAL A 229 16.64 2.47 12.35
N HIS A 230 17.80 1.89 12.58
CA HIS A 230 19.04 2.61 12.61
C HIS A 230 19.89 2.15 11.43
N ALA A 231 20.48 3.12 10.72
CA ALA A 231 21.51 2.85 9.73
C ALA A 231 22.86 3.28 10.30
N SER A 232 23.86 2.41 10.19
CA SER A 232 25.23 2.74 10.49
C SER A 232 26.16 2.37 9.35
N TRP A 233 27.20 3.19 9.18
CA TRP A 233 28.11 3.12 8.04
C TRP A 233 29.50 2.83 8.59
N GLY A 234 30.16 1.82 8.02
CA GLY A 234 31.54 1.46 8.33
C GLY A 234 32.45 1.78 7.16
N PHE A 235 33.20 2.89 7.24
CA PHE A 235 34.22 3.23 6.23
C PHE A 235 35.47 2.32 6.35
N GLN A 236 35.60 1.63 7.50
CA GLN A 236 36.60 0.63 7.85
C GLN A 236 35.97 -0.33 8.89
N PRO A 237 36.45 -1.58 9.07
CA PRO A 237 35.89 -2.56 10.02
C PRO A 237 35.75 -2.05 11.47
N ASN A 238 36.48 -1.00 11.83
CA ASN A 238 36.66 -0.54 13.21
C ASN A 238 36.04 0.84 13.52
N ARG A 239 35.26 1.42 12.60
CA ARG A 239 34.61 2.73 12.82
C ARG A 239 33.18 2.75 12.28
N ILE A 240 32.22 2.89 13.19
CA ILE A 240 30.78 2.94 12.89
C ILE A 240 30.30 4.40 13.03
N PHE A 241 29.74 4.97 11.98
CA PHE A 241 29.04 6.25 12.03
C PHE A 241 27.54 6.01 12.02
N LEU A 242 26.84 6.46 13.07
CA LEU A 242 25.39 6.35 13.19
C LEU A 242 24.76 7.51 12.42
N ILE A 243 24.16 7.23 11.27
CA ILE A 243 23.50 8.26 10.46
C ILE A 243 22.00 8.05 10.63
N SER A 244 21.42 8.92 11.46
CA SER A 244 19.99 9.08 11.76
C SER A 244 19.40 8.18 12.84
N ASP A 245 18.88 8.85 13.89
CA ASP A 245 17.75 8.40 14.70
C ASP A 245 16.49 8.81 13.94
N ASN A 246 16.04 7.99 12.98
CA ASN A 246 14.78 8.25 12.32
C ASN A 246 13.66 7.66 13.16
N LYS A 247 13.02 8.49 14.00
CA LYS A 247 11.84 8.11 14.80
C LYS A 247 10.68 7.58 13.95
N SER A 248 10.70 7.81 12.64
CA SER A 248 9.68 7.36 11.68
C SER A 248 10.21 6.41 10.61
N GLY A 249 11.44 5.90 10.71
CA GLY A 249 12.02 4.99 9.71
C GLY A 249 11.35 3.62 9.74
N TYR A 250 10.80 3.18 8.61
CA TYR A 250 10.23 1.84 8.43
C TYR A 250 10.97 1.09 7.33
N TRP A 251 11.07 -0.23 7.51
CA TRP A 251 11.36 -1.18 6.46
C TRP A 251 10.02 -1.65 5.90
N ASP A 252 9.73 -1.41 4.63
CA ASP A 252 8.62 -2.11 3.96
C ASP A 252 9.19 -3.12 2.99
N ALA A 253 8.79 -4.39 3.11
CA ALA A 253 9.45 -5.53 2.49
C ALA A 253 9.17 -5.68 0.96
N PRO A 254 10.17 -6.16 0.18
CA PRO A 254 11.55 -6.30 0.59
C PRO A 254 12.29 -4.98 0.33
N TYR A 255 12.06 -4.04 1.23
CA TYR A 255 12.99 -3.14 1.89
C TYR A 255 13.28 -1.78 1.23
N ARG A 256 12.24 -0.94 1.16
CA ARG A 256 12.43 0.50 1.02
C ARG A 256 12.68 1.18 2.36
N TYR A 257 13.84 1.82 2.50
CA TYR A 257 14.16 2.70 3.63
C TYR A 257 13.95 4.16 3.22
N HIS A 258 12.87 4.81 3.65
CA HIS A 258 12.61 6.20 3.29
C HIS A 258 13.30 7.17 4.27
N HIS A 259 14.33 7.88 3.80
CA HIS A 259 14.84 9.10 4.42
C HIS A 259 14.30 10.31 3.65
N ARG A 260 14.25 11.50 4.27
CA ARG A 260 13.58 12.71 3.72
C ARG A 260 13.92 13.09 2.27
N ASN A 261 14.97 12.55 1.65
CA ASN A 261 15.34 12.76 0.24
C ASN A 261 15.85 11.49 -0.48
N GLY A 262 15.67 10.27 0.06
CA GLY A 262 16.19 9.07 -0.58
C GLY A 262 15.61 7.76 -0.06
N TYR A 263 15.76 6.69 -0.86
CA TYR A 263 15.31 5.35 -0.50
C TYR A 263 16.24 4.24 -0.97
N PHE A 264 16.36 3.18 -0.18
CA PHE A 264 16.96 1.92 -0.64
C PHE A 264 15.92 1.06 -1.35
N LEU A 265 16.33 0.16 -2.23
CA LEU A 265 15.46 -0.78 -2.94
C LEU A 265 16.19 -2.12 -3.09
N ASP A 266 15.66 -3.22 -2.57
CA ASP A 266 16.15 -4.57 -2.91
C ASP A 266 15.68 -4.91 -4.33
N ILE A 267 16.62 -5.12 -5.24
CA ILE A 267 16.33 -5.48 -6.63
C ILE A 267 16.43 -7.00 -6.87
N GLY A 268 16.60 -7.78 -5.80
CA GLY A 268 16.85 -9.22 -5.85
C GLY A 268 18.30 -9.55 -6.15
N ASN A 269 18.62 -10.84 -6.28
CA ASN A 269 19.97 -11.33 -6.56
C ASN A 269 21.06 -10.81 -5.61
N ASN A 270 20.70 -10.56 -4.34
CA ASN A 270 21.59 -9.95 -3.35
C ASN A 270 22.05 -8.53 -3.73
N GLN A 271 21.28 -7.78 -4.52
CA GLN A 271 21.62 -6.41 -4.90
C GLN A 271 20.59 -5.41 -4.41
N TRP A 272 21.08 -4.23 -4.03
CA TRP A 272 20.30 -3.13 -3.49
C TRP A 272 20.69 -1.83 -4.14
N GLU A 273 19.74 -0.94 -4.34
CA GLU A 273 19.94 0.38 -4.94
C GLU A 273 19.53 1.47 -3.94
N GLU A 274 20.40 2.44 -3.67
CA GLU A 274 20.02 3.69 -3.00
C GLU A 274 19.68 4.72 -4.05
N TYR A 275 18.52 5.35 -3.90
CA TYR A 275 18.05 6.45 -4.71
C TYR A 275 18.01 7.73 -3.89
N GLN A 276 18.36 8.86 -4.50
CA GLN A 276 18.15 10.19 -3.95
C GLN A 276 17.44 11.06 -4.97
N ASN A 277 16.32 11.67 -4.58
CA ASN A 277 15.45 12.43 -5.50
C ASN A 277 15.11 11.66 -6.79
N ASN A 278 14.81 10.36 -6.67
CA ASN A 278 14.55 9.43 -7.79
C ASN A 278 15.71 9.18 -8.77
N ASN A 279 16.93 9.60 -8.44
CA ASN A 279 18.14 9.23 -9.18
C ASN A 279 18.90 8.15 -8.44
N LEU A 280 19.39 7.15 -9.17
CA LEU A 280 20.26 6.11 -8.60
C LEU A 280 21.52 6.80 -8.02
N PHE A 281 21.71 6.67 -6.72
CA PHE A 281 22.82 7.23 -5.98
C PHE A 281 23.92 6.19 -5.75
N ALA A 282 23.55 4.97 -5.38
CA ALA A 282 24.51 3.90 -5.16
C ALA A 282 23.91 2.49 -5.34
N MET A 283 24.79 1.50 -5.53
CA MET A 283 24.44 0.09 -5.54
C MET A 283 25.21 -0.64 -4.44
N PHE A 284 24.55 -1.60 -3.80
CA PHE A 284 25.12 -2.41 -2.73
C PHE A 284 24.85 -3.89 -3.00
N GLU A 285 25.78 -4.72 -2.56
CA GLU A 285 25.61 -6.16 -2.53
C GLU A 285 25.33 -6.60 -1.09
N ARG A 286 24.34 -7.47 -0.91
CA ARG A 286 24.06 -8.09 0.38
C ARG A 286 25.20 -9.03 0.72
N VAL A 287 25.79 -8.80 1.88
CA VAL A 287 26.83 -9.67 2.41
C VAL A 287 26.20 -10.59 3.42
N TYR A 288 26.36 -11.90 3.20
CA TYR A 288 26.06 -12.89 4.22
C TYR A 288 27.23 -12.88 5.20
N ASP A 289 26.94 -12.73 6.49
CA ASP A 289 27.97 -13.05 7.47
C ASP A 289 28.25 -14.54 7.32
N ASP A 290 29.50 -14.87 7.00
CA ASP A 290 30.04 -16.21 7.16
C ASP A 290 30.10 -16.47 8.68
N ASP A 291 28.96 -16.68 9.32
CA ASP A 291 28.89 -17.12 10.71
C ASP A 291 29.30 -18.60 10.76
N ASN A 292 30.61 -18.82 10.65
CA ASN A 292 31.35 -20.04 10.96
C ASN A 292 32.76 -19.67 11.48
N ASP A 293 32.83 -18.73 12.44
CA ASP A 293 33.97 -18.56 13.34
C ASP A 293 33.48 -18.27 14.78
#